data_AF-A0A7V7DEC3-F1
#
_entry.id   AF-A0A7V7DEC3-F1
#
_cell.length_a   1.000
_cell.length_b   1.000
_cell.length_c   1.000
_cell.angle_alpha   90.00
_cell.angle_beta   90.00
_cell.angle_gamma   90.00
#
_symmetry.space_group_name_H-M   'P 1'
#
loop_
_entity.id
_entity.type
_entity.pdbx_description
1 polymer ?
#
loop_
_entity_poly.entity_id
_entity_poly.type
_entity_poly.pdbx_seq_one_letter_code
_entity_poly.pdbx_strand_id
1 'polypeptide(L)'
;MFGKRLIDILVEAVFPAKCLVCASSIEKKDASGFSLSRLDPYVTIESINALKSGGAAAKSLFKQCFHGLLADMVCPACLSLFIPVHSPLCPDCGVVFQSNAGDDHQCEACIKAPKRFHKARAFGIYDQSLMELIHCFKYRGKIQLARAFGAMLLLTFLCFWNENEVDLVVPVPLHKKRFRKRGFNQSHLLIKTWESMKIASYRLPHMERDVLLRQRWTEPQTGLGRKERIRNIKDAFKVDAPDQVRRKRILLVDDVYTTGATADECSKTLLSSGAERVDVLTLARAL
;
A
#
# COMPACT_ATOMS: atom_id res chain seq x y z
N MET A 1 18.41 -16.69 -32.79
CA MET A 1 16.96 -16.38 -32.70
C MET A 1 16.36 -16.48 -31.30
N PHE A 2 16.85 -17.34 -30.39
CA PHE A 2 16.31 -17.48 -29.02
C PHE A 2 16.48 -16.24 -28.13
N GLY A 3 17.61 -15.51 -28.24
CA GLY A 3 17.89 -14.33 -27.41
C GLY A 3 16.94 -13.16 -27.63
N LYS A 4 16.59 -12.84 -28.89
CA LYS A 4 15.62 -11.78 -29.20
C LYS A 4 14.24 -12.09 -28.61
N ARG A 5 13.76 -13.32 -28.78
CA ARG A 5 12.45 -13.77 -28.26
C ARG A 5 12.38 -13.72 -26.73
N LEU A 6 13.46 -14.04 -26.02
CA LEU A 6 13.51 -13.92 -24.56
C LEU A 6 13.53 -12.46 -24.09
N ILE A 7 14.28 -11.60 -24.78
CA ILE A 7 14.30 -10.16 -24.52
C ILE A 7 12.91 -9.58 -24.77
N ASP A 8 12.24 -9.94 -25.86
CA ASP A 8 10.88 -9.45 -26.18
C ASP A 8 9.87 -9.88 -25.10
N ILE A 9 9.96 -11.13 -24.60
CA ILE A 9 9.12 -11.61 -23.49
C ILE A 9 9.40 -10.83 -22.20
N LEU A 10 10.68 -10.55 -21.89
CA LEU A 10 11.05 -9.78 -20.70
C LEU A 10 10.61 -8.31 -20.82
N VAL A 11 10.79 -7.71 -21.99
CA VAL A 11 10.35 -6.35 -22.29
C VAL A 11 8.83 -6.26 -22.23
N GLU A 12 8.08 -7.21 -22.78
CA GLU A 12 6.62 -7.24 -22.68
C GLU A 12 6.13 -7.51 -21.26
N ALA A 13 6.87 -8.32 -20.50
CA ALA A 13 6.58 -8.57 -19.09
C ALA A 13 6.76 -7.31 -18.24
N VAL A 14 7.71 -6.42 -18.57
CA VAL A 14 7.98 -5.17 -17.84
C VAL A 14 7.16 -3.99 -18.40
N PHE A 15 7.02 -3.91 -19.72
CA PHE A 15 6.35 -2.87 -20.50
C PHE A 15 5.29 -3.51 -21.40
N PRO A 16 4.09 -3.76 -20.84
CA PRO A 16 3.05 -4.46 -21.58
C PRO A 16 2.59 -3.59 -22.75
N ALA A 17 2.46 -4.20 -23.93
CA ALA A 17 1.88 -3.52 -25.09
C ALA A 17 0.40 -3.15 -24.91
N LYS A 18 -0.25 -3.76 -23.91
CA LYS A 18 -1.64 -3.54 -23.54
C LYS A 18 -1.74 -2.95 -22.14
N CYS A 19 -2.70 -2.04 -21.97
CA CYS A 19 -3.09 -1.48 -20.69
C CYS A 19 -3.42 -2.59 -19.69
N LEU A 20 -2.79 -2.55 -18.52
CA LEU A 20 -3.06 -3.52 -17.44
C LEU A 20 -4.47 -3.40 -16.84
N VAL A 21 -5.20 -2.33 -17.16
CA VAL A 21 -6.56 -2.07 -16.66
C VAL A 21 -7.62 -2.48 -17.68
N CYS A 22 -7.60 -1.91 -18.90
CA CYS A 22 -8.65 -2.14 -19.91
C CYS A 22 -8.21 -3.00 -21.10
N ALA A 23 -6.95 -3.47 -21.13
CA ALA A 23 -6.37 -4.24 -22.23
C ALA A 23 -6.29 -3.53 -23.60
N SER A 24 -6.60 -2.23 -23.69
CA SER A 24 -6.36 -1.42 -24.89
C SER A 24 -4.87 -1.32 -25.21
N SER A 25 -4.50 -1.09 -26.47
CA SER A 25 -3.11 -0.83 -26.84
C SER A 25 -2.58 0.43 -26.14
N ILE A 26 -1.32 0.40 -25.72
CA ILE A 26 -0.58 1.58 -25.27
C ILE A 26 0.33 2.00 -26.42
N GLU A 27 0.24 3.27 -26.82
CA GLU A 27 1.22 3.86 -27.73
C GLU A 27 2.60 3.84 -27.06
N LYS A 28 3.50 2.97 -27.55
CA LYS A 28 4.86 2.88 -27.04
C LYS A 28 5.58 4.18 -27.45
N LYS A 29 5.88 5.04 -26.48
CA LYS A 29 6.95 6.04 -26.68
C LYS A 29 8.26 5.27 -26.87
N ASP A 30 9.12 5.74 -27.78
CA ASP A 30 10.39 5.08 -28.07
C ASP A 30 11.12 4.68 -26.78
N ALA A 31 11.53 3.41 -26.71
CA ALA A 31 12.13 2.79 -25.54
C ALA A 31 13.51 3.37 -25.15
N SER A 32 13.94 4.47 -25.76
CA SER A 32 15.24 5.11 -25.60
C SER A 32 15.39 5.96 -24.33
N GLY A 33 14.42 5.95 -23.41
CA GLY A 33 14.44 6.81 -22.22
C GLY A 33 13.99 6.17 -20.90
N PHE A 34 13.99 4.84 -20.76
CA PHE A 34 13.69 4.21 -19.47
C PHE A 34 14.91 4.25 -18.56
N SER A 35 14.99 5.28 -17.72
CA SER A 35 15.87 5.24 -16.56
C SER A 35 15.09 4.76 -15.33
N LEU A 36 15.61 3.74 -14.67
CA LEU A 36 15.19 3.28 -13.33
C LEU A 36 15.33 4.38 -12.26
N SER A 37 15.95 5.53 -12.60
CA SER A 37 16.06 6.74 -11.80
C SER A 37 14.79 7.61 -11.75
N ARG A 38 13.70 7.26 -12.44
CA ARG A 38 12.44 8.05 -12.45
C ARG A 38 11.71 8.17 -11.08
N LEU A 39 12.28 7.74 -9.95
CA LEU A 39 11.76 8.11 -8.63
C LEU A 39 12.27 9.46 -8.13
N ASP A 40 13.46 9.90 -8.56
CA ASP A 40 14.07 11.18 -8.18
C ASP A 40 13.18 12.41 -8.45
N PRO A 41 12.43 12.52 -9.58
CA PRO A 41 11.63 13.71 -9.84
C PRO A 41 10.32 13.78 -9.04
N TYR A 42 9.83 12.70 -8.42
CA TYR A 42 8.51 12.69 -7.76
C TYR A 42 8.56 12.85 -6.24
N VAL A 43 9.75 12.72 -5.63
CA VAL A 43 9.94 12.78 -4.17
C VAL A 43 11.12 13.71 -3.87
N THR A 44 10.98 14.98 -4.22
CA THR A 44 11.90 16.03 -3.75
C THR A 44 11.60 16.39 -2.30
N ILE A 45 12.61 16.84 -1.54
CA ILE A 45 12.43 17.34 -0.16
C ILE A 45 11.39 18.48 -0.14
N GLU A 46 11.35 19.33 -1.18
CA GLU A 46 10.37 20.39 -1.37
C GLU A 46 8.94 19.85 -1.50
N SER A 47 8.76 18.78 -2.29
CA SER A 47 7.47 18.09 -2.40
C SER A 47 7.04 17.54 -1.04
N ILE A 48 7.94 16.90 -0.29
CA ILE A 48 7.65 16.36 1.06
C ILE A 48 7.25 17.48 2.03
N ASN A 49 7.94 18.62 2.00
CA ASN A 49 7.64 19.75 2.89
C ASN A 49 6.31 20.44 2.54
N ALA A 50 5.97 20.53 1.25
CA ALA A 50 4.68 21.03 0.79
C ALA A 50 3.50 20.10 1.15
N LEU A 51 3.75 18.82 1.38
CA LEU A 51 2.72 17.85 1.77
C LEU A 51 2.29 17.97 3.23
N LYS A 52 3.20 18.39 4.12
CA LYS A 52 2.89 18.59 5.53
C LYS A 52 1.97 19.80 5.78
N SER A 53 1.72 20.62 4.75
CA SER A 53 1.02 21.91 4.84
C SER A 53 -0.41 21.92 4.29
N GLY A 54 -0.98 20.82 3.78
CA GLY A 54 -2.43 20.78 3.47
C GLY A 54 -2.93 19.66 2.54
N GLY A 55 -4.21 19.30 2.66
CA GLY A 55 -4.85 18.16 1.97
C GLY A 55 -4.93 18.27 0.43
N ALA A 56 -4.99 19.49 -0.13
CA ALA A 56 -5.06 19.69 -1.59
C ALA A 56 -3.73 19.39 -2.30
N ALA A 57 -2.60 19.70 -1.66
CA ALA A 57 -1.27 19.40 -2.19
C ALA A 57 -1.04 17.88 -2.27
N ALA A 58 -1.44 17.13 -1.24
CA ALA A 58 -1.38 15.67 -1.22
C ALA A 58 -2.20 15.02 -2.35
N LYS A 59 -3.42 15.52 -2.59
CA LYS A 59 -4.28 15.05 -3.68
C LYS A 59 -3.59 15.16 -5.05
N SER A 60 -3.03 16.33 -5.36
CA SER A 60 -2.34 16.57 -6.64
C SER A 60 -1.11 15.67 -6.78
N LEU A 61 -0.28 15.59 -5.73
CA LEU A 61 0.95 14.82 -5.79
C LEU A 61 0.70 13.31 -5.93
N PHE A 62 -0.28 12.75 -5.21
CA PHE A 62 -0.63 11.34 -5.37
C PHE A 62 -1.08 11.04 -6.81
N LYS A 63 -1.85 11.94 -7.43
CA LYS A 63 -2.26 11.78 -8.83
C LYS A 63 -1.07 11.85 -9.78
N GLN A 64 -0.17 12.82 -9.61
CA GLN A 64 1.04 12.95 -10.43
C GLN A 64 1.96 11.72 -10.28
N CYS A 65 2.17 11.25 -9.05
CA CYS A 65 2.94 10.05 -8.75
C CYS A 65 2.32 8.81 -9.43
N PHE A 66 1.00 8.63 -9.32
CA PHE A 66 0.29 7.51 -9.97
C PHE A 66 0.45 7.54 -11.48
N HIS A 67 0.24 8.71 -12.11
CA HIS A 67 0.38 8.88 -13.55
C HIS A 67 1.82 8.62 -14.00
N GLY A 68 2.80 9.23 -13.33
CA GLY A 68 4.21 9.14 -13.70
C GLY A 68 4.81 7.74 -13.58
N LEU A 69 4.41 6.98 -12.57
CA LEU A 69 4.92 5.63 -12.32
C LEU A 69 4.26 4.55 -13.19
N LEU A 70 3.07 4.81 -13.74
CA LEU A 70 2.28 3.81 -14.44
C LEU A 70 2.00 4.15 -15.92
N ALA A 71 2.47 5.29 -16.43
CA ALA A 71 2.28 5.71 -17.82
C ALA A 71 2.70 4.67 -18.86
N ASP A 72 3.74 3.89 -18.56
CA ASP A 72 4.25 2.86 -19.48
C ASP A 72 3.47 1.53 -19.38
N MET A 73 2.50 1.42 -18.47
CA MET A 73 1.71 0.19 -18.21
C MET A 73 0.19 0.40 -18.26
N VAL A 74 -0.27 1.65 -18.25
CA VAL A 74 -1.68 2.03 -18.16
C VAL A 74 -1.95 3.18 -19.12
N CYS A 75 -3.00 3.05 -19.94
CA CYS A 75 -3.36 4.09 -20.90
C CYS A 75 -3.88 5.37 -20.22
N PRO A 76 -3.82 6.55 -20.87
CA PRO A 76 -4.23 7.82 -20.27
C PRO A 76 -5.67 7.82 -19.73
N ALA A 77 -6.59 7.16 -20.44
CA ALA A 77 -7.98 7.03 -20.03
C ALA A 77 -8.15 6.24 -18.72
N CYS A 78 -7.35 5.20 -18.49
CA CYS A 78 -7.38 4.48 -17.22
C CYS A 78 -6.60 5.21 -16.12
N LEU A 79 -5.53 5.93 -16.45
CA LEU A 79 -4.83 6.75 -15.46
C LEU A 79 -5.76 7.82 -14.85
N SER A 80 -6.61 8.44 -15.68
CA SER A 80 -7.52 9.49 -15.22
C SER A 80 -8.60 9.01 -14.23
N LEU A 81 -8.88 7.71 -14.19
CA LEU A 81 -9.83 7.08 -13.27
C LEU A 81 -9.28 6.89 -11.85
N PHE A 82 -7.99 7.17 -11.63
CA PHE A 82 -7.40 7.09 -10.30
C PHE A 82 -7.96 8.18 -9.37
N ILE A 83 -8.44 7.75 -8.20
CA ILE A 83 -8.96 8.63 -7.16
C ILE A 83 -7.99 8.57 -5.96
N PRO A 84 -7.21 9.63 -5.70
CA PRO A 84 -6.36 9.71 -4.51
C PRO A 84 -7.20 9.86 -3.24
N VAL A 85 -6.71 9.31 -2.12
CA VAL A 85 -7.26 9.63 -0.79
C VAL A 85 -6.87 11.06 -0.43
N HIS A 86 -7.82 11.84 0.06
CA HIS A 86 -7.60 13.20 0.53
C HIS A 86 -8.60 13.57 1.63
N SER A 87 -8.29 14.62 2.39
CA SER A 87 -9.22 15.21 3.36
C SER A 87 -10.44 15.85 2.69
N PRO A 88 -11.61 15.92 3.36
CA PRO A 88 -11.84 15.47 4.73
C PRO A 88 -11.92 13.94 4.86
N LEU A 89 -11.24 13.40 5.86
CA LEU A 89 -11.17 11.98 6.15
C LEU A 89 -11.26 11.69 7.66
N CYS A 90 -11.54 10.43 7.99
CA CYS A 90 -11.50 9.98 9.36
C CYS A 90 -10.05 9.86 9.87
N PRO A 91 -9.68 10.55 10.97
CA PRO A 91 -8.31 10.51 11.48
C PRO A 91 -7.88 9.10 11.90
N ASP A 92 -8.83 8.26 12.33
CA ASP A 92 -8.57 6.89 12.78
C ASP A 92 -8.45 5.93 11.59
N CYS A 93 -9.52 5.74 10.81
CA CYS A 93 -9.56 4.69 9.78
C CYS A 93 -9.27 5.16 8.35
N GLY A 94 -9.08 6.47 8.14
CA GLY A 94 -8.78 7.04 6.83
C GLY A 94 -9.90 6.89 5.79
N VAL A 95 -11.15 6.63 6.20
CA VAL A 95 -12.29 6.70 5.27
C VAL A 95 -12.48 8.16 4.83
N VAL A 96 -12.66 8.38 3.53
CA VAL A 96 -12.89 9.72 2.96
C VAL A 96 -14.39 10.02 3.02
N PHE A 97 -14.74 11.26 3.36
CA PHE A 97 -16.13 11.69 3.39
C PHE A 97 -16.61 12.15 2.00
N GLN A 98 -17.90 11.94 1.70
CA GLN A 98 -18.48 12.33 0.40
C GLN A 98 -18.55 13.86 0.23
N SER A 99 -18.75 14.59 1.33
CA SER A 99 -18.67 16.04 1.35
C SER A 99 -17.20 16.46 1.31
N ASN A 100 -16.83 17.31 0.35
CA ASN A 100 -15.53 17.98 0.33
C ASN A 100 -15.48 19.19 1.28
N ALA A 101 -16.59 19.53 1.93
CA ALA A 101 -16.68 20.63 2.89
C ALA A 101 -16.47 20.11 4.32
N GLY A 102 -15.65 20.83 5.08
CA GLY A 102 -15.34 20.57 6.49
C GLY A 102 -13.95 19.98 6.70
N ASP A 103 -13.60 19.83 7.98
CA ASP A 103 -12.33 19.28 8.43
C ASP A 103 -12.39 17.76 8.63
N ASP A 104 -11.21 17.15 8.81
CA ASP A 104 -11.10 15.75 9.23
C ASP A 104 -11.83 15.55 10.57
N HIS A 105 -12.64 14.50 10.66
CA HIS A 105 -13.42 14.17 11.86
C HIS A 105 -13.67 12.66 11.96
N GLN A 106 -13.96 12.16 13.17
CA GLN A 106 -14.20 10.73 13.36
C GLN A 106 -15.48 10.28 12.65
N CYS A 107 -15.41 9.15 11.93
CA CYS A 107 -16.59 8.55 11.32
C CYS A 107 -17.41 7.79 12.37
N GLU A 108 -18.71 7.65 12.12
CA GLU A 108 -19.64 6.92 12.99
C GLU A 108 -19.14 5.50 13.33
N ALA A 109 -18.55 4.81 12.35
CA ALA A 109 -18.06 3.45 12.54
C ALA A 109 -16.89 3.36 13.54
N CYS A 110 -16.04 4.40 13.61
CA CYS A 110 -14.94 4.50 14.57
C CYS A 110 -15.41 4.98 15.93
N ILE A 111 -16.42 5.87 15.99
CA ILE A 111 -17.05 6.29 17.25
C ILE A 111 -17.72 5.09 17.93
N LYS A 112 -18.51 4.30 17.20
CA LYS A 112 -19.24 3.14 17.74
C LYS A 112 -18.33 1.98 18.10
N ALA A 113 -17.24 1.81 17.36
CA ALA A 113 -16.30 0.71 17.54
C ALA A 113 -14.88 1.19 17.26
N PRO A 114 -14.20 1.75 18.29
CA PRO A 114 -12.83 2.22 18.18
C PRO A 114 -11.90 1.10 17.68
N LYS A 115 -10.92 1.50 16.88
CA LYS A 115 -9.92 0.60 16.32
C LYS A 115 -8.80 0.37 17.32
N ARG A 116 -8.14 -0.78 17.23
CA ARG A 116 -6.99 -1.11 18.07
C ARG A 116 -5.71 -0.41 17.60
N PHE A 117 -5.60 -0.12 16.31
CA PHE A 117 -4.55 0.75 15.80
C PHE A 117 -4.92 2.22 16.01
N HIS A 118 -3.91 3.09 16.01
CA HIS A 118 -4.04 4.51 16.28
C HIS A 118 -4.48 5.30 15.03
N LYS A 119 -3.77 5.20 13.89
CA LYS A 119 -4.23 5.79 12.61
C LYS A 119 -3.99 4.88 11.41
N ALA A 120 -4.85 4.99 10.39
CA ALA A 120 -4.72 4.33 9.11
C ALA A 120 -4.70 5.36 7.96
N ARG A 121 -3.76 5.23 7.02
CA ARG A 121 -3.69 6.04 5.80
C ARG A 121 -3.53 5.16 4.57
N ALA A 122 -4.04 5.65 3.45
CA ALA A 122 -3.95 4.98 2.17
C ALA A 122 -3.58 5.96 1.06
N PHE A 123 -2.97 5.45 -0.01
CA PHE A 123 -2.61 6.26 -1.18
C PHE A 123 -3.84 6.61 -2.04
N GLY A 124 -4.71 5.64 -2.32
CA GLY A 124 -5.87 5.83 -3.18
C GLY A 124 -7.14 5.14 -2.71
N ILE A 125 -8.24 5.45 -3.37
CA ILE A 125 -9.49 4.71 -3.21
C ILE A 125 -9.38 3.38 -3.96
N TYR A 126 -9.84 2.31 -3.34
CA TYR A 126 -9.88 0.97 -3.93
C TYR A 126 -11.04 0.87 -4.93
N ASP A 127 -10.86 1.50 -6.08
CA ASP A 127 -11.82 1.52 -7.17
C ASP A 127 -11.11 1.53 -8.53
N GLN A 128 -11.84 1.15 -9.58
CA GLN A 128 -11.45 1.24 -10.99
C GLN A 128 -9.99 0.82 -11.23
N SER A 129 -9.13 1.76 -11.64
CA SER A 129 -7.75 1.48 -12.03
C SER A 129 -6.89 0.94 -10.91
N LEU A 130 -6.97 1.50 -9.69
CA LEU A 130 -6.14 1.01 -8.58
C LEU A 130 -6.58 -0.39 -8.16
N MET A 131 -7.90 -0.65 -8.14
CA MET A 131 -8.44 -1.98 -7.86
C MET A 131 -7.90 -3.02 -8.86
N GLU A 132 -8.00 -2.73 -10.17
CA GLU A 132 -7.60 -3.67 -11.21
C GLU A 132 -6.08 -3.91 -11.21
N LEU A 133 -5.27 -2.87 -10.98
CA LEU A 133 -3.81 -3.02 -10.86
C LEU A 133 -3.42 -3.87 -9.64
N ILE A 134 -4.09 -3.69 -8.50
CA ILE A 134 -3.89 -4.53 -7.31
C ILE A 134 -4.30 -5.99 -7.62
N HIS A 135 -5.35 -6.21 -8.42
CA HIS A 135 -5.73 -7.55 -8.87
C HIS A 135 -4.67 -8.17 -9.79
N CYS A 136 -4.18 -7.41 -10.77
CA CYS A 136 -3.07 -7.80 -11.65
C CYS A 136 -1.85 -8.23 -10.83
N PHE A 137 -1.50 -7.46 -9.80
CA PHE A 137 -0.41 -7.76 -8.89
C PHE A 137 -0.65 -9.06 -8.10
N LYS A 138 -1.82 -9.20 -7.45
CA LYS A 138 -2.13 -10.33 -6.54
C LYS A 138 -2.36 -11.67 -7.23
N TYR A 139 -2.94 -11.65 -8.43
CA TYR A 139 -3.55 -12.82 -9.06
C TYR A 139 -3.01 -13.10 -10.46
N ARG A 140 -2.53 -12.08 -11.19
CA ARG A 140 -1.98 -12.25 -12.55
C ARG A 140 -0.45 -12.18 -12.60
N GLY A 141 0.20 -12.23 -11.44
CA GLY A 141 1.66 -12.31 -11.35
C GLY A 141 2.41 -11.07 -11.84
N LYS A 142 1.75 -9.91 -11.94
CA LYS A 142 2.37 -8.65 -12.41
C LYS A 142 3.24 -8.01 -11.32
N ILE A 143 4.28 -8.73 -10.89
CA ILE A 143 5.17 -8.33 -9.79
C ILE A 143 5.99 -7.07 -10.08
N GLN A 144 6.15 -6.69 -11.35
CA GLN A 144 6.78 -5.42 -11.74
C GLN A 144 6.07 -4.20 -11.17
N LEU A 145 4.78 -4.31 -10.83
CA LEU A 145 4.01 -3.25 -10.15
C LEU A 145 4.52 -2.97 -8.74
N ALA A 146 5.27 -3.90 -8.12
CA ALA A 146 5.73 -3.76 -6.74
C ALA A 146 6.57 -2.50 -6.51
N ARG A 147 7.44 -2.11 -7.45
CA ARG A 147 8.27 -0.91 -7.31
C ARG A 147 7.43 0.37 -7.36
N ALA A 148 6.49 0.45 -8.30
CA ALA A 148 5.59 1.59 -8.42
C ALA A 148 4.71 1.72 -7.17
N PHE A 149 4.09 0.62 -6.74
CA PHE A 149 3.29 0.58 -5.52
C PHE A 149 4.11 0.86 -4.26
N GLY A 150 5.34 0.35 -4.16
CA GLY A 150 6.24 0.65 -3.06
C GLY A 150 6.54 2.14 -2.94
N ALA A 151 6.77 2.82 -4.07
CA ALA A 151 6.96 4.26 -4.10
C ALA A 151 5.70 5.05 -3.69
N MET A 152 4.51 4.59 -4.08
CA MET A 152 3.24 5.20 -3.66
C MET A 152 3.02 5.09 -2.14
N LEU A 153 3.34 3.93 -1.56
CA LEU A 153 3.30 3.74 -0.10
C LEU A 153 4.33 4.62 0.59
N LEU A 154 5.54 4.70 0.04
CA LEU A 154 6.62 5.51 0.61
C LEU A 154 6.24 6.99 0.61
N LEU A 155 5.70 7.48 -0.50
CA LEU A 155 5.17 8.84 -0.59
C LEU A 155 4.06 9.07 0.45
N THR A 156 3.13 8.13 0.59
CA THR A 156 2.08 8.20 1.62
C THR A 156 2.67 8.23 3.02
N PHE A 157 3.70 7.43 3.29
CA PHE A 157 4.40 7.43 4.57
C PHE A 157 5.00 8.81 4.88
N LEU A 158 5.70 9.41 3.91
CA LEU A 158 6.33 10.72 4.06
C LEU A 158 5.32 11.87 4.25
N CYS A 159 4.09 11.73 3.73
CA CYS A 159 3.02 12.71 3.93
C CYS A 159 2.46 12.71 5.36
N PHE A 160 2.35 11.54 5.98
CA PHE A 160 1.50 11.34 7.16
C PHE A 160 2.25 10.96 8.43
N TRP A 161 3.55 10.67 8.33
CA TRP A 161 4.41 10.36 9.47
C TRP A 161 5.68 11.20 9.42
N ASN A 162 6.10 11.69 10.59
CA ASN A 162 7.39 12.35 10.76
C ASN A 162 8.52 11.36 11.02
N GLU A 163 9.75 11.85 10.89
CA GLU A 163 10.92 11.12 11.33
C GLU A 163 10.78 10.83 12.83
N ASN A 164 11.11 9.60 13.23
CA ASN A 164 10.92 9.10 14.59
C ASN A 164 9.46 8.95 15.06
N GLU A 165 8.43 8.90 14.20
CA GLU A 165 7.09 8.44 14.63
C GLU A 165 6.91 6.91 14.57
N VAL A 166 7.78 6.25 13.80
CA VAL A 166 7.75 4.81 13.52
C VAL A 166 9.12 4.24 13.80
N ASP A 167 9.17 3.18 14.61
CA ASP A 167 10.40 2.46 14.93
C ASP A 167 10.58 1.21 14.07
N LEU A 168 9.47 0.61 13.63
CA LEU A 168 9.45 -0.67 12.94
C LEU A 168 8.34 -0.74 11.88
N VAL A 169 8.66 -1.21 10.69
CA VAL A 169 7.69 -1.52 9.63
C VAL A 169 7.46 -3.02 9.57
N VAL A 170 6.20 -3.43 9.65
CA VAL A 170 5.81 -4.85 9.63
C VAL A 170 4.81 -5.08 8.50
N PRO A 171 5.11 -5.90 7.48
CA PRO A 171 4.13 -6.26 6.46
C PRO A 171 3.11 -7.26 7.04
N VAL A 172 1.84 -7.14 6.65
CA VAL A 172 0.82 -8.14 7.01
C VAL A 172 1.23 -9.52 6.45
N PRO A 173 1.26 -10.58 7.28
CA PRO A 173 1.72 -11.88 6.82
C PRO A 173 0.65 -12.65 6.03
N LEU A 174 1.12 -13.41 5.06
CA LEU A 174 0.34 -14.47 4.43
C LEU A 174 0.46 -15.78 5.20
N HIS A 175 -0.60 -16.58 5.18
CA HIS A 175 -0.52 -17.95 5.66
C HIS A 175 0.36 -18.79 4.72
N LYS A 176 1.14 -19.72 5.27
CA LYS A 176 2.12 -20.56 4.53
C LYS A 176 1.54 -21.20 3.26
N LYS A 177 0.33 -21.78 3.34
CA LYS A 177 -0.38 -22.35 2.16
C LYS A 177 -0.60 -21.32 1.05
N ARG A 178 -0.98 -20.08 1.39
CA ARG A 178 -1.21 -19.01 0.41
C ARG A 178 0.10 -18.49 -0.15
N PHE A 179 1.14 -18.37 0.68
CA PHE A 179 2.48 -18.02 0.23
C PHE A 179 3.00 -19.03 -0.80
N ARG A 180 2.87 -20.34 -0.54
CA ARG A 180 3.26 -21.39 -1.50
C ARG A 180 2.50 -21.31 -2.82
N LYS A 181 1.19 -21.04 -2.78
CA LYS A 181 0.36 -20.90 -3.99
C LYS A 181 0.69 -19.63 -4.79
N ARG A 182 0.91 -18.50 -4.11
CA ARG A 182 1.14 -17.20 -4.73
C ARG A 182 2.59 -16.95 -5.12
N GLY A 183 3.55 -17.60 -4.45
CA GLY A 183 4.99 -17.44 -4.65
C GLY A 183 5.62 -16.26 -3.89
N PHE A 184 4.82 -15.34 -3.36
CA PHE A 184 5.30 -14.16 -2.63
C PHE A 184 4.29 -13.65 -1.59
N ASN A 185 4.77 -12.86 -0.62
CA ASN A 185 3.92 -12.05 0.25
C ASN A 185 3.83 -10.65 -0.37
N GLN A 186 2.64 -10.26 -0.82
CA GLN A 186 2.43 -9.00 -1.51
C GLN A 186 2.80 -7.81 -0.63
N SER A 187 2.36 -7.79 0.63
CA SER A 187 2.60 -6.66 1.54
C SER A 187 4.09 -6.48 1.83
N HIS A 188 4.85 -7.57 1.94
CA HIS A 188 6.31 -7.51 2.04
C HIS A 188 6.97 -7.03 0.75
N LEU A 189 6.53 -7.53 -0.42
CA LEU A 189 7.12 -7.18 -1.70
C LEU A 189 6.95 -5.68 -2.03
N LEU A 190 5.85 -5.08 -1.58
CA LEU A 190 5.58 -3.65 -1.70
C LEU A 190 6.66 -2.79 -1.01
N ILE A 191 7.06 -3.17 0.20
CA ILE A 191 8.00 -2.38 1.02
C ILE A 191 9.46 -2.82 0.89
N LYS A 192 9.73 -4.01 0.33
CA LYS A 192 11.09 -4.53 0.14
C LYS A 192 11.99 -3.55 -0.63
N THR A 193 11.42 -2.75 -1.51
CA THR A 193 12.18 -1.80 -2.34
C THR A 193 12.53 -0.50 -1.62
N TRP A 194 11.96 -0.23 -0.43
CA TRP A 194 12.19 1.00 0.32
C TRP A 194 13.66 1.21 0.70
N GLU A 195 14.36 0.16 1.12
CA GLU A 195 15.80 0.23 1.45
C GLU A 195 16.67 0.71 0.27
N SER A 196 16.22 0.43 -0.96
CA SER A 196 16.91 0.85 -2.19
C SER A 196 16.50 2.25 -2.66
N MET A 197 15.41 2.79 -2.13
CA MET A 197 14.92 4.12 -2.46
C MET A 197 15.66 5.12 -1.57
N LYS A 198 16.78 5.64 -2.07
CA LYS A 198 17.48 6.75 -1.42
C LYS A 198 16.56 7.98 -1.42
N ILE A 199 16.13 8.42 -0.25
CA ILE A 199 15.48 9.71 -0.05
C ILE A 199 16.48 10.57 0.72
N ALA A 200 16.94 11.65 0.10
CA ALA A 200 17.90 12.54 0.72
C ALA A 200 17.36 13.04 2.08
N SER A 201 18.18 12.90 3.12
CA SER A 201 17.93 13.39 4.48
C SER A 201 16.78 12.74 5.26
N TYR A 202 16.24 11.59 4.84
CA TYR A 202 15.20 10.89 5.62
C TYR A 202 15.65 9.47 6.00
N ARG A 203 15.77 9.19 7.31
CA ARG A 203 16.07 7.83 7.78
C ARG A 203 14.79 6.98 7.79
N LEU A 204 14.75 5.97 6.92
CA LEU A 204 13.63 5.03 6.91
C LEU A 204 13.67 4.10 8.14
N PRO A 205 12.50 3.80 8.73
CA PRO A 205 12.40 2.83 9.82
C PRO A 205 12.81 1.43 9.35
N HIS A 206 13.31 0.63 10.30
CA HIS A 206 13.71 -0.75 10.04
C HIS A 206 12.50 -1.62 9.66
N MET A 207 12.66 -2.52 8.70
CA MET A 207 11.61 -3.45 8.28
C MET A 207 11.86 -4.82 8.89
N GLU A 208 10.83 -5.37 9.55
CA GLU A 208 10.84 -6.74 10.05
C GLU A 208 9.69 -7.55 9.47
N ARG A 209 10.03 -8.54 8.63
CA ARG A 209 9.05 -9.34 7.89
C ARG A 209 8.55 -10.58 8.61
N ASP A 210 9.32 -11.08 9.59
CA ASP A 210 9.08 -12.39 10.20
C ASP A 210 8.60 -12.29 11.67
N VAL A 211 8.50 -11.08 12.23
CA VAL A 211 8.00 -10.85 13.60
C VAL A 211 6.52 -11.22 13.77
N LEU A 212 5.70 -10.99 12.75
CA LEU A 212 4.26 -11.25 12.77
C LEU A 212 3.95 -12.39 11.81
N LEU A 213 3.32 -13.45 12.32
CA LEU A 213 3.02 -14.65 11.56
C LEU A 213 1.53 -14.91 11.49
N ARG A 214 1.04 -15.35 10.34
CA ARG A 214 -0.33 -15.86 10.20
C ARG A 214 -0.36 -17.36 10.44
N GLN A 215 -0.68 -17.75 11.68
CA GLN A 215 -0.66 -19.14 12.13
C GLN A 215 -1.87 -19.94 11.65
N ARG A 216 -3.06 -19.31 11.53
CA ARG A 216 -4.29 -20.01 11.18
C ARG A 216 -4.62 -19.82 9.70
N TRP A 217 -5.00 -20.91 9.03
CA TRP A 217 -5.62 -20.81 7.71
C TRP A 217 -6.99 -20.13 7.85
N THR A 218 -7.28 -19.21 6.95
CA THR A 218 -8.59 -18.57 6.87
C THR A 218 -8.99 -18.47 5.41
N GLU A 219 -10.29 -18.52 5.14
CA GLU A 219 -10.80 -18.33 3.79
C GLU A 219 -10.47 -16.93 3.26
N PRO A 220 -10.39 -16.73 1.92
CA PRO A 220 -10.32 -15.41 1.33
C PRO A 220 -11.42 -14.50 1.88
N GLN A 221 -11.07 -13.24 2.20
CA GLN A 221 -12.06 -12.28 2.68
C GLN A 221 -12.94 -11.69 1.56
N THR A 222 -12.56 -11.90 0.30
CA THR A 222 -13.37 -11.52 -0.87
C THR A 222 -14.72 -12.21 -0.80
N GLY A 223 -15.82 -11.46 -1.00
CA GLY A 223 -17.19 -11.99 -0.90
C GLY A 223 -17.76 -12.10 0.53
N LEU A 224 -16.94 -11.98 1.58
CA LEU A 224 -17.42 -12.00 2.96
C LEU A 224 -17.97 -10.65 3.42
N GLY A 225 -19.05 -10.67 4.18
CA GLY A 225 -19.60 -9.51 4.87
C GLY A 225 -18.74 -9.05 6.05
N ARG A 226 -19.02 -7.86 6.60
CA ARG A 226 -18.19 -7.24 7.66
C ARG A 226 -18.02 -8.14 8.90
N LYS A 227 -19.12 -8.67 9.44
CA LYS A 227 -19.09 -9.55 10.64
C LYS A 227 -18.32 -10.84 10.36
N GLU A 228 -18.48 -11.41 9.17
CA GLU A 228 -17.80 -12.63 8.75
C GLU A 228 -16.30 -12.41 8.61
N ARG A 229 -15.86 -11.27 8.04
CA ARG A 229 -14.45 -10.91 7.95
C ARG A 229 -13.77 -10.86 9.31
N ILE A 230 -14.43 -10.27 10.31
CA ILE A 230 -13.93 -10.19 11.69
C ILE A 230 -13.80 -11.60 12.29
N ARG A 231 -14.86 -12.42 12.21
CA ARG A 231 -14.82 -13.80 12.71
C ARG A 231 -13.76 -14.65 12.00
N ASN A 232 -13.66 -14.51 10.69
CA ASN A 232 -12.76 -15.29 9.86
C ASN A 232 -11.28 -15.05 10.22
N ILE A 233 -10.91 -13.86 10.67
CA ILE A 233 -9.51 -13.52 10.99
C ILE A 233 -9.17 -13.57 12.48
N LYS A 234 -10.16 -13.68 13.38
CA LYS A 234 -9.96 -13.74 14.83
C LYS A 234 -8.88 -14.76 15.23
N ASP A 235 -7.92 -14.34 16.04
CA ASP A 235 -6.80 -15.14 16.57
C ASP A 235 -5.95 -15.82 15.46
N ALA A 236 -5.98 -15.29 14.23
CA ALA A 236 -5.23 -15.87 13.11
C ALA A 236 -3.74 -15.50 13.11
N PHE A 237 -3.32 -14.55 13.94
CA PHE A 237 -1.94 -14.03 13.97
C PHE A 237 -1.26 -14.32 15.31
N LYS A 238 0.07 -14.43 15.27
CA LYS A 238 0.94 -14.49 16.46
C LYS A 238 2.22 -13.67 16.23
N VAL A 239 2.85 -13.22 17.31
CA VAL A 239 4.21 -12.66 17.28
C VAL A 239 5.19 -13.78 17.62
N ASP A 240 6.23 -13.95 16.81
CA ASP A 240 7.26 -15.00 17.02
C ASP A 240 8.44 -14.50 17.88
N ALA A 241 8.76 -13.20 17.79
CA ALA A 241 9.82 -12.55 18.55
C ALA A 241 9.30 -11.31 19.31
N PRO A 242 8.65 -11.49 20.48
CA PRO A 242 8.05 -10.38 21.25
C PRO A 242 9.04 -9.27 21.61
N ASP A 243 10.32 -9.62 21.80
CA ASP A 243 11.37 -8.67 22.13
C ASP A 243 11.63 -7.65 21.01
N GLN A 244 11.39 -8.02 19.76
CA GLN A 244 11.57 -7.12 18.62
C GLN A 244 10.43 -6.11 18.48
N VAL A 245 9.25 -6.40 19.03
CA VAL A 245 8.07 -5.51 18.95
C VAL A 245 7.85 -4.70 20.22
N ARG A 246 8.45 -5.10 21.35
CA ARG A 246 8.23 -4.46 22.64
C ARG A 246 8.65 -2.99 22.64
N ARG A 247 7.73 -2.13 23.10
CA ARG A 247 7.86 -0.66 23.14
C ARG A 247 8.21 -0.02 21.80
N LYS A 248 7.82 -0.68 20.69
CA LYS A 248 7.97 -0.12 19.34
C LYS A 248 6.68 0.52 18.88
N ARG A 249 6.80 1.63 18.15
CA ARG A 249 5.74 2.24 17.36
C ARG A 249 5.80 1.63 15.96
N ILE A 250 4.84 0.77 15.68
CA ILE A 250 4.86 -0.12 14.51
C ILE A 250 3.99 0.46 13.40
N LEU A 251 4.52 0.49 12.19
CA LEU A 251 3.75 0.72 10.97
C LEU A 251 3.41 -0.61 10.31
N LEU A 252 2.16 -1.02 10.40
CA LEU A 252 1.64 -2.20 9.74
C LEU A 252 1.30 -1.88 8.27
N VAL A 253 1.88 -2.63 7.33
CA VAL A 253 1.68 -2.38 5.89
C VAL A 253 0.86 -3.49 5.25
N ASP A 254 -0.17 -3.12 4.50
CA ASP A 254 -0.97 -4.03 3.68
C ASP A 254 -1.27 -3.46 2.29
N ASP A 255 -1.88 -4.25 1.43
CA ASP A 255 -2.31 -3.78 0.12
C ASP A 255 -3.63 -2.97 0.17
N VAL A 256 -4.67 -3.49 0.83
CA VAL A 256 -6.02 -2.91 0.78
C VAL A 256 -6.65 -2.90 2.17
N TYR A 257 -7.04 -1.71 2.62
CA TYR A 257 -7.89 -1.54 3.79
C TYR A 257 -9.36 -1.58 3.38
N THR A 258 -10.08 -2.63 3.81
CA THR A 258 -11.54 -2.76 3.60
C THR A 258 -12.33 -2.45 4.87
N THR A 259 -12.72 -3.46 5.65
CA THR A 259 -13.40 -3.26 6.95
C THR A 259 -12.42 -2.94 8.08
N GLY A 260 -11.13 -3.13 7.81
CA GLY A 260 -10.07 -3.06 8.80
C GLY A 260 -9.91 -4.32 9.64
N ALA A 261 -10.68 -5.39 9.40
CA ALA A 261 -10.64 -6.58 10.25
C ALA A 261 -9.23 -7.20 10.36
N THR A 262 -8.51 -7.29 9.24
CA THR A 262 -7.12 -7.79 9.22
C THR A 262 -6.20 -6.86 10.03
N ALA A 263 -6.25 -5.57 9.75
CA ALA A 263 -5.41 -4.59 10.42
C ALA A 263 -5.68 -4.55 11.94
N ASP A 264 -6.95 -4.59 12.33
CA ASP A 264 -7.37 -4.58 13.74
C ASP A 264 -6.89 -5.82 14.50
N GLU A 265 -7.01 -7.01 13.90
CA GLU A 265 -6.52 -8.25 14.53
C GLU A 265 -4.98 -8.30 14.58
N CYS A 266 -4.28 -7.89 13.53
CA CYS A 266 -2.82 -7.75 13.58
C CYS A 266 -2.39 -6.78 14.69
N SER A 267 -3.09 -5.65 14.81
CA SER A 267 -2.81 -4.62 15.81
C SER A 267 -3.05 -5.14 17.22
N LYS A 268 -4.16 -5.86 17.44
CA LYS A 268 -4.43 -6.59 18.69
C LYS A 268 -3.25 -7.46 19.08
N THR A 269 -2.80 -8.32 18.15
CA THR A 269 -1.70 -9.25 18.38
C THR A 269 -0.39 -8.54 18.73
N LEU A 270 -0.03 -7.48 17.99
CA LEU A 270 1.18 -6.70 18.24
C LEU A 270 1.15 -5.97 19.58
N LEU A 271 0.03 -5.31 19.91
CA LEU A 271 -0.15 -4.59 21.18
C LEU A 271 -0.13 -5.55 22.37
N SER A 272 -0.79 -6.71 22.26
CA SER A 272 -0.74 -7.74 23.30
C SER A 272 0.67 -8.34 23.48
N SER A 273 1.56 -8.21 22.49
CA SER A 273 2.98 -8.58 22.61
C SER A 273 3.88 -7.43 23.07
N GLY A 274 3.30 -6.29 23.48
CA GLY A 274 4.01 -5.19 24.11
C GLY A 274 4.42 -4.05 23.17
N ALA A 275 3.91 -4.01 21.93
CA ALA A 275 4.06 -2.82 21.08
C ALA A 275 3.43 -1.59 21.75
N GLU A 276 4.04 -0.42 21.56
CA GLU A 276 3.55 0.83 22.15
C GLU A 276 2.36 1.38 21.37
N ARG A 277 2.47 1.34 20.04
CA ARG A 277 1.47 1.85 19.10
C ARG A 277 1.53 1.07 17.81
N VAL A 278 0.38 0.91 17.16
CA VAL A 278 0.30 0.39 15.81
C VAL A 278 -0.43 1.41 14.94
N ASP A 279 0.20 1.79 13.83
CA ASP A 279 -0.41 2.55 12.74
C ASP A 279 -0.51 1.66 11.50
N VAL A 280 -1.33 2.05 10.53
CA VAL A 280 -1.62 1.25 9.33
C VAL A 280 -1.38 2.06 8.06
N LEU A 281 -0.67 1.47 7.12
CA LEU A 281 -0.44 2.03 5.80
C LEU A 281 -0.87 1.05 4.72
N THR A 282 -1.68 1.50 3.76
CA THR A 282 -2.15 0.66 2.65
C THR A 282 -2.08 1.36 1.30
N LEU A 283 -2.08 0.59 0.20
CA LEU A 283 -2.20 1.20 -1.13
C LEU A 283 -3.60 1.78 -1.33
N ALA A 284 -4.61 1.04 -0.90
CA ALA A 284 -5.99 1.37 -1.23
C ALA A 284 -6.94 1.28 -0.04
N ARG A 285 -7.83 2.27 0.07
CA ARG A 285 -8.97 2.28 0.98
C ARG A 285 -10.25 1.96 0.21
N ALA A 286 -10.92 0.85 0.54
CA ALA A 286 -12.27 0.62 0.04
C ALA A 286 -13.27 1.50 0.81
N LEU A 287 -14.25 2.06 0.11
CA LEU A 287 -15.31 2.87 0.71
C LEU A 287 -16.52 1.99 1.07
#